data_AF-W6QYS0-F1
#
_entry.id   AF-W6QYS0-F1
#
_cell.length_a   1.000
_cell.length_b   1.000
_cell.length_c   1.000
_cell.angle_alpha   90.00
_cell.angle_beta   90.00
_cell.angle_gamma   90.00
#
_symmetry.space_group_name_H-M   'P 1'
#
loop_
_entity.id
_entity.type
_entity.pdbx_description
1 polymer ?
#
loop_
_entity_poly.entity_id
_entity_poly.type
_entity_poly.pdbx_seq_one_letter_code
_entity_poly.pdbx_strand_id
1 'polypeptide(L)' 'MPRLIVELETDLYRMLQEAARINQLSLQEECVRRLEGGGRRSRYMEALLAELRADDAQRRAQRG' A
#
# COMPACT_ATOMS: atom_id res chain seq x y z
N MET A 1 -4.41 -12.75 -15.77
CA MET A 1 -3.32 -12.39 -14.85
C MET A 1 -2.32 -13.53 -14.79
N PRO A 2 -1.00 -13.29 -14.87
CA PRO A 2 -0.01 -14.34 -14.71
C PRO A 2 -0.09 -14.91 -13.28
N ARG A 3 -0.02 -16.24 -13.17
CA ARG A 3 0.01 -16.94 -11.87
C ARG A 3 1.46 -17.16 -11.48
N LEU A 4 1.86 -16.64 -10.32
CA LEU A 4 3.15 -16.89 -9.71
C LEU A 4 2.97 -17.94 -8.60
N ILE A 5 3.85 -18.94 -8.57
CA ILE A 5 3.96 -19.90 -7.48
C ILE A 5 5.30 -19.63 -6.81
N VAL A 6 5.29 -19.46 -5.49
CA VAL A 6 6.48 -19.14 -4.70
C VAL A 6 6.60 -20.17 -3.59
N GLU A 7 7.77 -20.77 -3.45
CA GLU A 7 8.10 -21.61 -2.31
C GLU A 7 8.59 -20.73 -1.16
N LEU A 8 8.08 -20.97 0.05
CA LEU A 8 8.35 -20.15 1.22
C LEU A 8 8.69 -21.05 2.40
N GLU A 9 9.62 -20.58 3.22
CA GLU A 9 9.84 -21.14 4.55
C GLU A 9 8.57 -20.99 5.40
N THR A 10 8.33 -21.96 6.28
CA THR A 10 7.09 -22.00 7.10
C THR A 10 6.97 -20.77 8.00
N ASP A 11 8.08 -20.28 8.54
CA ASP A 11 8.07 -19.09 9.39
C ASP A 11 7.78 -17.82 8.59
N LEU A 12 8.29 -17.71 7.36
CA LEU A 12 7.95 -16.62 6.45
C LEU A 12 6.47 -16.63 6.09
N TYR A 13 5.91 -17.81 5.82
CA TYR A 13 4.48 -17.97 5.57
C TYR A 13 3.62 -17.47 6.75
N ARG A 14 3.98 -17.84 7.99
CA ARG A 14 3.28 -17.35 9.20
C ARG A 14 3.37 -15.83 9.36
N MET A 15 4.55 -15.25 9.15
CA MET A 15 4.73 -13.79 9.22
C MET A 15 3.87 -13.06 8.19
N LEU A 16 3.75 -13.60 6.98
CA LEU A 16 2.90 -13.02 5.93
C LEU A 16 1.42 -13.12 6.27
N GLN A 17 0.97 -14.26 6.84
CA GLN A 17 -0.41 -14.42 7.30
C GLN A 17 -0.76 -13.43 8.42
N GLU A 18 0.13 -13.24 9.39
CA GLU A 18 -0.08 -12.28 10.47
C GLU A 18 -0.10 -10.84 9.95
N ALA A 19 0.82 -10.48 9.05
CA ALA A 19 0.84 -9.16 8.43
C ALA A 19 -0.46 -8.90 7.63
N ALA A 20 -0.94 -9.86 6.86
CA ALA A 20 -2.19 -9.75 6.13
C ALA A 20 -3.38 -9.50 7.08
N ARG A 21 -3.46 -10.26 8.18
CA ARG A 21 -4.47 -10.06 9.24
C ARG A 21 -4.41 -8.66 9.85
N ILE A 22 -3.23 -8.19 10.23
CA ILE A 22 -3.03 -6.85 10.82
C ILE A 22 -3.44 -5.74 9.85
N ASN A 23 -3.16 -5.92 8.55
CA ASN A 23 -3.51 -4.94 7.53
C ASN A 23 -4.94 -5.11 6.97
N GLN A 24 -5.72 -6.09 7.45
CA GLN A 24 -7.04 -6.45 6.93
C GLN A 24 -7.03 -6.74 5.42
N LEU A 25 -5.98 -7.40 4.97
CA LEU A 25 -5.79 -7.85 3.59
C LEU A 25 -5.88 -9.38 3.53
N SER A 26 -6.18 -9.90 2.35
CA SER A 26 -5.88 -11.30 2.04
C SER A 26 -4.37 -11.54 2.00
N LEU A 27 -3.96 -12.79 2.19
CA LEU A 27 -2.55 -13.18 2.06
C LEU A 27 -1.99 -12.81 0.67
N GLN A 28 -2.80 -13.00 -0.39
CA GLN A 28 -2.40 -12.67 -1.76
C GLN A 28 -2.14 -11.18 -1.92
N GLU A 29 -3.03 -10.31 -1.41
CA GLU A 29 -2.87 -8.86 -1.50
C GLU A 29 -1.63 -8.36 -0.75
N GLU A 30 -1.34 -8.90 0.43
CA GLU A 30 -0.13 -8.55 1.17
C GLU A 30 1.14 -9.01 0.44
N CYS A 31 1.15 -10.19 -0.17
CA CYS A 31 2.25 -10.66 -1.00
C CYS A 31 2.48 -9.77 -2.23
N VAL A 32 1.41 -9.44 -2.96
CA VAL A 32 1.48 -8.53 -4.13
C VAL A 32 2.04 -7.18 -3.71
N ARG A 33 1.47 -6.56 -2.66
CA ARG A 33 1.92 -5.28 -2.12
C ARG A 33 3.41 -5.26 -1.75
N ARG A 34 3.93 -6.36 -1.20
CA ARG A 34 5.36 -6.49 -0.89
C ARG A 34 6.22 -6.66 -2.14
N LEU A 35 5.79 -7.50 -3.07
CA LEU A 35 6.48 -7.73 -4.35
C LEU A 35 6.51 -6.46 -5.22
N GLU A 36 5.49 -5.61 -5.13
CA GLU A 36 5.41 -4.30 -5.79
C GLU A 36 6.30 -3.23 -5.13
N GLY A 37 7.10 -3.58 -4.12
CA GLY A 37 8.07 -2.68 -3.48
C GLY A 37 7.67 -2.20 -2.10
N GLY A 38 6.64 -2.79 -1.48
CA GLY A 38 6.46 -2.76 -0.02
C GLY A 38 6.26 -1.38 0.61
N GLY A 39 5.97 -0.35 -0.18
CA GLY A 39 5.66 0.97 0.33
C GLY A 39 4.36 0.92 1.11
N ARG A 40 4.41 0.79 2.44
CA ARG A 40 3.26 1.13 3.28
C ARG A 40 3.06 2.64 3.12
N ARG A 41 2.27 3.06 2.13
CA ARG A 41 1.83 4.45 2.05
C ARG A 41 0.94 4.66 3.27
N SER A 42 1.40 5.52 4.18
CA SER A 42 0.64 5.85 5.37
C SER A 42 -0.65 6.53 4.93
N ARG A 43 -1.82 5.95 5.26
CA ARG A 43 -3.12 6.53 4.88
C ARG A 43 -3.27 7.97 5.37
N TYR A 44 -2.74 8.27 6.55
CA TYR A 44 -2.68 9.64 7.08
C TYR A 44 -1.84 10.56 6.19
N MET A 45 -0.65 10.10 5.78
CA MET A 45 0.23 10.85 4.89
C MET A 45 -0.41 11.04 3.50
N GLU A 46 -1.12 10.04 2.98
CA GLU A 46 -1.83 10.15 1.70
C GLU A 46 -2.96 11.18 1.77
N ALA A 47 -3.77 11.16 2.84
CA ALA A 47 -4.83 12.14 3.05
C ALA A 47 -4.26 13.57 3.16
N LEU A 48 -3.22 13.76 3.99
CA LEU A 48 -2.54 15.03 4.13
C LEU A 48 -1.96 15.54 2.80
N LEU A 49 -1.31 14.66 2.02
CA LEU A 49 -0.78 15.02 0.71
C LEU A 49 -1.89 15.36 -0.30
N ALA A 50 -3.07 14.74 -0.19
CA ALA A 50 -4.21 15.05 -1.05
C ALA A 50 -4.77 16.45 -0.73
N GLU A 51 -4.91 16.78 0.56
CA GLU A 51 -5.35 18.11 1.03
C GLU A 51 -4.39 19.21 0.55
N LEU A 52 -3.08 19.04 0.77
CA LEU A 52 -2.09 20.03 0.33
C LEU A 52 -2.09 20.27 -1.18
N ARG A 53 -2.28 19.20 -1.97
CA ARG A 53 -2.39 19.31 -3.44
C ARG A 53 -3.66 20.03 -3.87
N ALA A 54 -4.78 19.82 -3.18
CA ALA A 54 -6.02 20.52 -3.44
C ALA A 54 -5.87 22.02 -3.17
N ASP A 55 -5.24 22.38 -2.04
CA ASP A 55 -4.95 23.77 -1.69
C ASP A 55 -4.02 24.46 -2.70
N ASP A 56 -2.99 23.76 -3.17
CA ASP A 56 -2.09 24.25 -4.23
C ASP A 56 -2.82 24.44 -5.57
N ALA A 57 -3.75 23.55 -5.92
CA ALA A 57 -4.55 23.65 -7.14
C ALA A 57 -5.50 24.87 -7.08
N GLN A 58 -6.15 25.07 -5.94
CA GLN A 58 -7.04 26.20 -5.71
C GLN A 58 -6.28 27.54 -5.78
N ARG A 59 -5.10 27.64 -5.16
CA ARG A 59 -4.25 28.83 -5.22
C ARG A 59 -3.81 29.17 -6.64
N ARG A 60 -3.52 28.16 -7.46
CA ARG A 60 -3.18 28.36 -8.89
C ARG A 60 -4.37 28.85 -9.69
N ALA A 61 -5.57 28.32 -9.44
CA ALA A 61 -6.80 28.75 -10.12
C ALA A 61 -7.21 30.20 -9.80
N GLN A 62 -6.85 30.73 -8.63
CA GLN A 62 -7.13 32.12 -8.24
C GLN A 62 -6.13 33.14 -8.78
N ARG A 63 -4.99 32.69 -9.32
CA ARG A 63 -3.90 33.54 -9.83
C ARG A 63 -3.84 33.59 -11.37
N GLY A 64 -4.62 32.76 -12.05
CA GLY A 64 -4.86 32.83 -13.50
C GLY A 64 -6.19 33.52 -13.78
#